data_AF-A0A4V5NUC3-F1
#
_entry.id   AF-A0A4V5NUC3-F1
#
_cell.length_a   1.000
_cell.length_b   1.000
_cell.length_c   1.000
_cell.angle_alpha   90.00
_cell.angle_beta   90.00
_cell.angle_gamma   90.00
#
_symmetry.space_group_name_H-M   'P 1'
#
loop_
_entity.id
_entity.type
_entity.pdbx_description
1 polymer ?
#
loop_
_entity_poly.entity_id
_entity_poly.type
_entity_poly.pdbx_seq_one_letter_code
_entity_poly.pdbx_strand_id
1 'polypeptide(L)' 'MNTVHDKVKFEVFGEEMLEKSVKSSGNSGRIYLPPDWVGHRVKIIRID' A
#
# COMPACT_ATOMS: atom_id res chain seq x y z
N MET A 1 -16.23 -21.77 6.44
CA MET A 1 -16.14 -20.99 7.69
C MET A 1 -15.68 -19.59 7.30
N ASN A 2 -16.57 -18.58 7.38
CA ASN A 2 -16.21 -17.19 7.09
C ASN A 2 -15.50 -16.62 8.31
N THR A 3 -14.17 -16.62 8.28
CA THR A 3 -13.38 -15.87 9.26
C THR A 3 -13.48 -14.40 8.88
N VAL A 4 -14.41 -13.67 9.52
CA VAL A 4 -14.40 -12.21 9.47
C VAL A 4 -13.09 -11.79 10.13
N HIS A 5 -12.11 -11.36 9.33
CA HIS A 5 -10.92 -10.73 9.89
C HIS A 5 -11.38 -9.41 10.50
N ASP A 6 -11.22 -9.27 11.81
CA ASP A 6 -11.50 -8.02 12.50
C ASP A 6 -10.71 -6.90 11.82
N LYS A 7 -11.42 -5.85 11.42
CA LYS A 7 -10.80 -4.70 10.77
C LYS A 7 -9.90 -4.00 11.80
N VAL A 8 -8.60 -3.98 11.52
CA VAL A 8 -7.62 -3.27 12.34
C VAL A 8 -7.56 -1.81 11.92
N LYS A 9 -7.58 -0.89 12.89
CA LYS A 9 -7.35 0.54 12.64
C LYS A 9 -5.85 0.83 12.73
N PHE A 10 -5.32 1.49 11.70
CA PHE A 10 -3.96 2.02 11.70
C PHE A 10 -4.01 3.55 11.81
N GLU A 11 -3.16 4.13 12.66
CA GLU A 11 -2.92 5.57 12.73
C GLU A 11 -1.48 5.84 12.28
N VAL A 12 -1.32 6.72 11.29
CA VAL A 12 -0.02 7.02 10.68
C VAL A 12 0.14 8.52 10.50
N PHE A 13 1.37 9.00 10.68
CA PHE A 13 1.78 10.33 10.24
C PHE A 13 2.44 10.23 8.88
N GLY A 14 2.10 11.13 7.96
CA GLY A 14 2.66 11.18 6.61
C GLY A 14 2.38 12.53 5.96
N GLU A 15 3.12 12.82 4.89
CA GLU A 15 2.97 14.06 4.12
C GLU A 15 1.86 13.94 3.05
N GLU A 16 1.77 12.77 2.41
CA GLU A 16 0.80 12.49 1.34
C GLU A 16 0.37 11.00 1.37
N MET A 17 -0.86 10.70 0.93
CA MET A 17 -1.41 9.35 0.78
C MET A 17 -1.91 9.12 -0.65
N LEU A 18 -1.55 7.96 -1.24
CA LEU A 18 -2.00 7.52 -2.56
C LEU A 18 -2.67 6.16 -2.46
N GLU A 19 -3.82 5.99 -3.13
CA GLU A 19 -4.46 4.69 -3.31
C GLU A 19 -4.30 4.25 -4.77
N LYS A 20 -3.74 3.05 -4.97
CA LYS A 20 -3.51 2.47 -6.31
C LYS A 20 -3.73 0.96 -6.28
N SER A 21 -4.32 0.42 -7.34
CA SER A 21 -4.39 -1.04 -7.53
C SER A 21 -3.02 -1.60 -7.93
N VAL A 22 -2.62 -2.68 -7.27
CA VAL A 22 -1.40 -3.43 -7.61
C VAL A 22 -1.56 -4.07 -8.98
N LYS A 23 -0.54 -3.95 -9.83
CA LYS A 23 -0.46 -4.62 -11.15
C LYS A 23 0.51 -5.79 -11.07
N SER A 24 0.28 -6.85 -11.86
CA SER A 24 1.20 -7.98 -11.94
C SER A 24 2.52 -7.60 -12.59
N SER A 25 3.60 -8.24 -12.13
CA SER A 25 4.95 -8.15 -12.69
C SER A 25 5.73 -9.42 -12.35
N GLY A 26 5.72 -10.40 -13.26
CA GLY A 26 6.31 -11.71 -13.02
C GLY A 26 5.67 -12.42 -11.82
N ASN A 27 6.48 -12.78 -10.82
CA ASN A 27 6.05 -13.38 -9.56
C ASN A 27 5.73 -12.36 -8.46
N SER A 28 5.60 -11.08 -8.80
CA SER A 28 5.39 -9.98 -7.85
C SER A 28 4.28 -9.02 -8.28
N GLY A 29 3.84 -8.18 -7.34
CA GLY A 29 2.99 -7.02 -7.60
C GLY A 29 3.82 -5.73 -7.66
N ARG A 30 3.46 -4.81 -8.54
CA ARG A 30 4.08 -3.48 -8.66
C ARG A 30 3.04 -2.36 -8.57
N ILE A 31 3.47 -1.24 -7.99
CA ILE A 31 2.80 0.05 -8.05
C ILE A 31 3.85 1.10 -8.47
N TYR A 32 3.47 2.04 -9.32
CA TYR A 32 4.33 3.17 -9.67
C TYR A 32 4.00 4.35 -8.75
N LEU A 33 4.99 4.79 -7.99
CA LEU A 33 4.92 5.97 -7.12
C LEU A 33 5.39 7.22 -7.90
N PRO A 34 5.02 8.43 -7.44
CA PRO A 34 5.54 9.67 -8.00
C PRO A 34 7.08 9.67 -8.11
N PRO A 35 7.68 10.20 -9.19
CA PRO A 35 9.14 10.17 -9.40
C PRO A 35 9.95 10.88 -8.31
N ASP A 36 9.39 11.93 -7.71
CA ASP A 36 9.94 12.68 -6.59
C ASP A 36 10.04 11.84 -5.30
N TRP A 37 9.32 10.72 -5.20
CA TRP A 37 9.44 9.78 -4.08
C TRP A 37 10.66 8.86 -4.19
N VAL A 38 11.39 8.87 -5.31
CA VAL A 38 12.62 8.07 -5.44
C VAL A 38 13.61 8.44 -4.33
N GLY A 39 14.14 7.44 -3.64
CA GLY A 39 15.05 7.62 -2.51
C GLY A 39 14.37 7.88 -1.16
N HIS A 40 13.05 8.08 -1.12
CA HIS A 40 12.30 8.27 0.12
C HIS A 40 11.87 6.93 0.74
N ARG A 41 11.75 6.91 2.07
CA ARG A 41 11.26 5.75 2.81
C ARG A 41 9.73 5.79 2.90
N VAL A 42 9.07 4.83 2.27
CA VAL A 42 7.60 4.73 2.23
C VAL A 42 7.08 3.53 3.05
N LYS A 43 5.82 3.60 3.49
CA LYS A 43 5.06 2.48 4.07
C LYS A 43 3.87 2.19 3.16
N ILE A 44 3.60 0.92 2.87
CA ILE A 44 2.45 0.48 2.09
C ILE A 44 1.55 -0.35 3.01
N ILE A 45 0.25 -0.07 3.01
CA ILE A 45 -0.76 -0.80 3.76
C ILE A 45 -1.73 -1.41 2.75
N ARG A 46 -1.91 -2.74 2.81
CA ARG A 46 -2.96 -3.43 2.04
C ARG A 46 -4.30 -3.23 2.73
N ILE A 47 -5.34 -2.90 1.97
CA ILE A 47 -6.65 -2.49 2.50
C ILE A 47 -7.79 -3.49 2.21
N ASP A 48 -7.48 -4.63 1.59
CA ASP A 48 -8.42 -5.66 1.13
C ASP A 48 -8.03 -7.08 1.54
#